data_AF-A0A532EPD3-F1
#
_entry.id   AF-A0A532EPD3-F1
#
_cell.length_a   1.000
_cell.length_b   1.000
_cell.length_c   1.000
_cell.angle_alpha   90.00
_cell.angle_beta   90.00
_cell.angle_gamma   90.00
#
_symmetry.space_group_name_H-M   'P 1'
#
loop_
_entity.id
_entity.type
_entity.pdbx_description
1 polymer ?
#
loop_
_entity_poly.entity_id
_entity_poly.type
_entity_poly.pdbx_seq_one_letter_code
_entity_poly.pdbx_strand_id
1 'polypeptide(L)'
;MDLDRNALAQLVLNPTGTPPTIFLEEFFTSPALTGTQINDTVNTNLVPGNSEIPAIDLAYDVTGSTVSNPAGRAIQATNFTYDPNNLTGTAAGQIGLGGVLRFMGNFQGIFATGDYALKYDATRVGNAAGGSGWYLLNNYGFPVPGWDLTDVTASSDPFSLSLSGTLKWSPEVTSAFFHSSDIGKSMGTFTFVSPVPLPAAAWLFGSGVIGLVGVARRRMAHRG
;
A
#
# COMPACT_ATOMS: atom_id res chain seq x y z
N MET A 1 -0.90 -9.73 1.53
CA MET A 1 -2.20 -9.07 1.79
C MET A 1 -3.23 -10.17 1.73
N ASP A 2 -4.06 -10.27 2.76
CA ASP A 2 -5.10 -11.28 2.83
C ASP A 2 -6.43 -10.56 2.96
N LEU A 3 -7.34 -10.75 2.01
CA LEU A 3 -8.66 -10.16 2.03
C LEU A 3 -9.67 -11.16 2.59
N ASP A 4 -10.56 -10.67 3.44
CA ASP A 4 -11.68 -11.44 3.94
C ASP A 4 -12.75 -11.54 2.85
N ARG A 5 -12.72 -12.67 2.15
CA ARG A 5 -13.71 -13.06 1.15
C ARG A 5 -15.16 -12.87 1.61
N ASN A 6 -15.49 -13.29 2.83
CA ASN A 6 -16.86 -13.24 3.32
C ASN A 6 -17.29 -11.81 3.62
N ALA A 7 -16.37 -10.99 4.17
CA ALA A 7 -16.64 -9.58 4.40
C ALA A 7 -16.82 -8.81 3.08
N LEU A 8 -15.97 -9.09 2.08
CA LEU A 8 -16.12 -8.55 0.72
C LEU A 8 -17.49 -8.91 0.13
N ALA A 9 -17.89 -10.17 0.20
CA ALA A 9 -19.18 -10.63 -0.34
C ALA A 9 -20.41 -10.05 0.38
N GLN A 10 -20.24 -9.36 1.51
CA GLN A 10 -21.28 -8.70 2.29
C GLN A 10 -21.34 -7.18 2.11
N LEU A 11 -20.46 -6.58 1.29
CA LEU A 11 -20.53 -5.16 0.97
C LEU A 11 -21.83 -4.84 0.22
N VAL A 12 -22.34 -3.62 0.37
CA VAL A 12 -23.58 -3.14 -0.26
C VAL A 12 -23.23 -2.01 -1.22
N LEU A 13 -23.55 -2.15 -2.51
CA LEU A 13 -23.34 -1.05 -3.47
C LEU A 13 -24.35 0.07 -3.25
N ASN A 14 -23.87 1.29 -3.40
CA ASN A 14 -24.72 2.48 -3.48
C ASN A 14 -25.31 2.59 -4.90
N PRO A 15 -26.62 2.85 -5.12
CA PRO A 15 -27.71 3.06 -4.15
C PRO A 15 -28.69 1.87 -4.02
N THR A 16 -28.48 0.76 -4.73
CA THR A 16 -29.52 -0.25 -4.98
C THR A 16 -29.86 -1.14 -3.79
N GLY A 17 -29.03 -1.19 -2.74
CA GLY A 17 -29.33 -1.90 -1.50
C GLY A 17 -29.37 -3.44 -1.60
N THR A 18 -29.13 -4.00 -2.79
CA THR A 18 -28.91 -5.43 -3.00
C THR A 18 -27.42 -5.73 -2.82
N PRO A 19 -27.01 -6.70 -1.99
CA PRO A 19 -25.60 -6.98 -1.78
C PRO A 19 -24.95 -7.42 -3.11
N PRO A 20 -23.92 -6.74 -3.64
CA PRO A 20 -22.95 -7.43 -4.48
C PRO A 20 -22.29 -8.52 -3.64
N THR A 21 -22.25 -9.74 -4.15
CA THR A 21 -21.10 -10.59 -3.82
C THR A 21 -19.92 -10.02 -4.61
N ILE A 22 -19.19 -9.03 -4.07
CA ILE A 22 -17.91 -8.64 -4.65
C ILE A 22 -16.88 -9.68 -4.22
N PHE A 23 -16.10 -10.15 -5.18
CA PHE A 23 -15.06 -11.13 -4.96
C PHE A 23 -13.82 -10.75 -5.77
N LEU A 24 -12.67 -11.20 -5.29
CA LEU A 24 -11.43 -11.04 -6.03
C LEU A 24 -11.45 -11.98 -7.24
N GLU A 25 -11.33 -11.42 -8.44
CA GLU A 25 -11.32 -12.18 -9.68
C GLU A 25 -9.89 -12.30 -10.24
N GLU A 26 -9.06 -11.27 -10.11
CA GLU A 26 -7.67 -11.32 -10.53
C GLU A 26 -6.75 -10.51 -9.63
N PHE A 27 -5.49 -10.96 -9.53
CA PHE A 27 -4.40 -10.22 -8.91
C PHE A 27 -3.20 -10.16 -9.87
N PHE A 28 -3.03 -9.00 -10.50
CA PHE A 28 -1.96 -8.76 -11.47
C PHE A 28 -0.72 -8.22 -10.78
N THR A 29 0.40 -8.93 -10.84
CA THR A 29 1.71 -8.46 -10.33
C THR A 29 2.61 -7.90 -11.42
N SER A 30 2.36 -8.24 -12.68
CA SER A 30 3.22 -7.82 -13.79
C SER A 30 3.25 -6.29 -13.96
N PRO A 31 4.43 -5.64 -13.88
CA PRO A 31 4.56 -4.21 -14.09
C PRO A 31 4.51 -3.84 -15.58
N ALA A 32 4.50 -4.81 -16.49
CA ALA A 32 4.49 -4.58 -17.93
C ALA A 32 3.09 -4.42 -18.53
N LEU A 33 2.04 -4.89 -17.84
CA LEU A 33 0.67 -4.83 -18.34
C LEU A 33 0.13 -3.40 -18.33
N THR A 34 -0.48 -2.99 -19.44
CA THR A 34 -1.23 -1.74 -19.55
C THR A 34 -2.56 -1.80 -18.80
N GLY A 35 -3.15 -0.65 -18.49
CA GLY A 35 -4.49 -0.59 -17.89
C GLY A 35 -5.57 -1.22 -18.79
N THR A 36 -5.47 -1.06 -20.11
CA THR A 36 -6.38 -1.73 -21.06
C THR A 36 -6.28 -3.25 -20.96
N GLN A 37 -5.07 -3.79 -20.86
CA GLN A 37 -4.88 -5.22 -20.67
C GLN A 37 -5.43 -5.68 -19.32
N ILE A 38 -5.16 -4.96 -18.23
CA ILE A 38 -5.70 -5.33 -16.91
C ILE A 38 -7.22 -5.28 -16.87
N ASN A 39 -7.85 -4.38 -17.63
CA ASN A 39 -9.30 -4.23 -17.66
C ASN A 39 -10.00 -5.16 -18.68
N ASP A 40 -9.24 -5.95 -19.46
CA ASP A 40 -9.79 -6.92 -20.40
C ASP A 40 -10.18 -8.21 -19.65
N THR A 41 -11.47 -8.48 -19.54
CA THR A 41 -12.01 -9.63 -18.80
C THR A 41 -12.05 -10.92 -19.61
N VAL A 42 -11.48 -10.93 -20.82
CA VAL A 42 -11.56 -12.05 -21.76
C VAL A 42 -10.19 -12.56 -22.13
N ASN A 43 -9.24 -11.68 -22.49
CA ASN A 43 -8.00 -12.10 -23.15
C ASN A 43 -6.76 -12.09 -22.27
N THR A 44 -6.81 -11.46 -21.09
CA THR A 44 -5.62 -11.18 -20.27
C THR A 44 -5.74 -11.71 -18.84
N ASN A 45 -6.81 -12.45 -18.55
CA ASN A 45 -6.98 -13.19 -17.32
C ASN A 45 -5.77 -14.11 -17.07
N LEU A 46 -5.21 -14.06 -15.87
CA LEU A 46 -4.16 -14.97 -15.43
C LEU A 46 -4.77 -16.31 -15.05
N VAL A 47 -5.98 -16.29 -14.48
CA VAL A 47 -6.79 -17.47 -14.18
C VAL A 47 -7.93 -17.56 -15.19
N PRO A 48 -8.06 -18.67 -15.94
CA PRO A 48 -9.09 -18.78 -16.97
C PRO A 48 -10.52 -18.56 -16.42
N GLY A 49 -11.24 -17.61 -17.03
CA GLY A 49 -12.63 -17.26 -16.69
C GLY A 49 -12.74 -16.16 -15.64
N ASN A 50 -13.97 -15.79 -15.27
CA ASN A 50 -14.28 -14.66 -14.38
C ASN A 50 -14.78 -15.11 -13.00
N SER A 51 -14.30 -16.27 -12.57
CA SER A 51 -14.64 -16.84 -11.27
C SER A 51 -13.78 -16.24 -10.19
N GLU A 52 -14.25 -16.37 -8.96
CA GLU A 52 -13.47 -15.98 -7.79
C GLU A 52 -12.15 -16.76 -7.66
N ILE A 53 -11.09 -16.04 -7.28
CA ILE A 53 -9.77 -16.59 -6.93
C ILE A 53 -9.51 -16.49 -5.42
N PRO A 54 -8.57 -17.27 -4.86
CA PRO A 54 -8.14 -17.09 -3.48
C PRO A 54 -7.62 -15.67 -3.24
N ALA A 55 -8.11 -15.02 -2.19
CA ALA A 55 -7.72 -13.67 -1.80
C ALA A 55 -6.74 -13.67 -0.61
N ILE A 56 -5.88 -14.69 -0.53
CA ILE A 56 -4.89 -14.89 0.51
C ILE A 56 -3.49 -14.91 -0.11
N ASP A 57 -2.47 -14.57 0.67
CA ASP A 57 -1.07 -14.55 0.26
C ASP A 57 -0.81 -13.64 -0.97
N LEU A 58 -1.61 -12.59 -1.14
CA LEU A 58 -1.45 -11.63 -2.25
C LEU A 58 -0.19 -10.79 -1.98
N ALA A 59 0.89 -11.13 -2.67
CA ALA A 59 2.20 -10.50 -2.52
C ALA A 59 2.44 -9.44 -3.60
N TYR A 60 2.66 -8.20 -3.16
CA TYR A 60 3.06 -7.10 -4.04
C TYR A 60 4.57 -6.96 -4.05
N ASP A 61 5.13 -6.61 -5.20
CA ASP A 61 6.53 -6.22 -5.29
C ASP A 61 6.73 -4.80 -4.76
N VAL A 62 7.75 -4.62 -3.92
CA VAL A 62 8.20 -3.28 -3.51
C VAL A 62 8.99 -2.67 -4.66
N THR A 63 8.49 -1.54 -5.15
CA THR A 63 9.13 -0.81 -6.24
C THR A 63 10.42 -0.12 -5.79
N GLY A 64 11.32 0.13 -6.75
CA GLY A 64 12.53 0.92 -6.52
C GLY A 64 12.26 2.44 -6.44
N SER A 65 13.34 3.21 -6.36
CA SER A 65 13.29 4.69 -6.36
C SER A 65 12.91 5.30 -7.71
N THR A 66 12.81 4.48 -8.75
CA THR A 66 12.35 4.86 -10.09
C THR A 66 11.43 3.76 -10.62
N VAL A 67 10.47 4.15 -11.45
CA VAL A 67 9.47 3.25 -12.05
C VAL A 67 9.21 3.67 -13.49
N SER A 68 8.80 2.71 -14.31
CA SER A 68 8.26 2.95 -15.66
C SER A 68 6.78 2.61 -15.66
N ASN A 69 5.97 3.47 -16.27
CA ASN A 69 4.52 3.28 -16.32
C ASN A 69 4.07 2.89 -17.73
N PRO A 70 3.55 1.67 -17.91
CA PRO A 70 2.76 1.35 -19.09
C PRO A 70 1.53 2.26 -19.21
N ALA A 71 0.96 2.36 -20.41
CA ALA A 71 -0.24 3.16 -20.63
C ALA A 71 -1.38 2.75 -19.68
N GLY A 72 -2.00 3.72 -19.01
CA GLY A 72 -3.09 3.49 -18.05
C GLY A 72 -2.65 2.95 -16.69
N ARG A 73 -1.35 2.85 -16.41
CA ARG A 73 -0.78 2.49 -15.11
C ARG A 73 -0.21 3.72 -14.41
N ALA A 74 -0.18 3.68 -13.08
CA ALA A 74 0.41 4.72 -12.26
C ALA A 74 1.18 4.10 -11.08
N ILE A 75 2.05 3.15 -11.39
CA ILE A 75 3.01 2.53 -10.47
C ILE A 75 3.81 3.64 -9.79
N GLN A 76 3.93 3.52 -8.47
CA GLN A 76 4.55 4.51 -7.61
C GLN A 76 5.99 4.11 -7.28
N ALA A 77 6.91 5.07 -7.22
CA ALA A 77 8.27 4.83 -6.75
C ALA A 77 8.35 4.85 -5.22
N THR A 78 9.32 4.13 -4.66
CA THR A 78 9.64 4.14 -3.23
C THR A 78 10.66 5.22 -2.89
N ASN A 79 10.30 6.13 -1.99
CA ASN A 79 11.18 7.17 -1.44
C ASN A 79 10.96 7.38 0.07
N PHE A 80 10.45 6.36 0.74
CA PHE A 80 10.08 6.44 2.15
C PHE A 80 11.28 6.62 3.08
N THR A 81 11.12 7.52 4.05
CA THR A 81 12.13 7.80 5.08
C THR A 81 11.46 7.92 6.45
N TYR A 82 12.16 7.49 7.50
CA TYR A 82 11.75 7.64 8.89
C TYR A 82 12.97 7.61 9.83
N ASP A 83 12.83 8.16 11.03
CA ASP A 83 13.68 7.91 12.19
C ASP A 83 13.15 6.67 12.92
N PRO A 84 13.95 5.60 13.08
CA PRO A 84 13.53 4.39 13.78
C PRO A 84 13.06 4.60 15.23
N ASN A 85 13.49 5.68 15.89
CA ASN A 85 13.06 6.02 17.25
C ASN A 85 11.77 6.85 17.29
N ASN A 86 11.29 7.32 16.14
CA ASN A 86 10.08 8.13 16.03
C ASN A 86 9.41 7.91 14.67
N LEU A 87 9.02 6.66 14.40
CA LEU A 87 8.47 6.25 13.11
C LEU A 87 7.32 7.14 12.66
N THR A 88 6.26 7.27 13.45
CA THR A 88 5.07 8.06 13.05
C THR A 88 5.29 9.57 13.10
N GLY A 89 6.23 10.07 13.90
CA GLY A 89 6.53 11.50 13.92
C GLY A 89 7.45 11.97 12.79
N THR A 90 8.08 11.04 12.05
CA THR A 90 9.09 11.36 11.02
C THR A 90 8.88 10.63 9.69
N ALA A 91 7.93 9.70 9.62
CA ALA A 91 7.55 9.01 8.39
C ALA A 91 7.17 10.03 7.31
N ALA A 92 7.90 9.98 6.19
CA ALA A 92 7.70 10.85 5.05
C ALA A 92 7.95 10.08 3.75
N GLY A 93 7.33 10.56 2.66
CA GLY A 93 7.39 9.89 1.35
C GLY A 93 6.40 8.72 1.27
N GLN A 94 6.77 7.69 0.52
CA GLN A 94 5.91 6.53 0.28
C GLN A 94 6.69 5.27 -0.12
N ILE A 95 6.06 4.12 0.08
CA ILE A 95 6.55 2.81 -0.39
C ILE A 95 5.62 2.37 -1.52
N GLY A 96 6.14 2.27 -2.75
CA GLY A 96 5.35 1.83 -3.89
C GLY A 96 5.21 0.32 -3.91
N LEU A 97 3.98 -0.17 -4.10
CA LEU A 97 3.60 -1.57 -4.18
C LEU A 97 3.01 -1.83 -5.57
N GLY A 98 3.79 -2.51 -6.42
CA GLY A 98 3.39 -2.82 -7.79
C GLY A 98 2.35 -3.95 -7.84
N GLY A 99 1.22 -3.70 -8.49
CA GLY A 99 0.20 -4.70 -8.74
C GLY A 99 -1.22 -4.15 -8.68
N VAL A 100 -2.17 -4.87 -9.26
CA VAL A 100 -3.58 -4.45 -9.35
C VAL A 100 -4.50 -5.60 -8.97
N LEU A 101 -5.42 -5.33 -8.06
CA LEU A 101 -6.55 -6.20 -7.78
C LEU A 101 -7.68 -5.84 -8.74
N ARG A 102 -8.27 -6.84 -9.37
CA ARG A 102 -9.52 -6.70 -10.11
C ARG A 102 -10.59 -7.52 -9.42
N PHE A 103 -11.67 -6.83 -9.09
CA PHE A 103 -12.83 -7.39 -8.47
C PHE A 103 -13.98 -7.44 -9.46
N MET A 104 -14.76 -8.50 -9.33
CA MET A 104 -16.03 -8.67 -10.02
C MET A 104 -17.12 -8.95 -9.00
N GLY A 105 -18.36 -8.89 -9.44
CA GLY A 105 -19.51 -9.16 -8.61
C GLY A 105 -20.81 -8.96 -9.36
N ASN A 106 -21.91 -8.86 -8.63
CA ASN A 106 -23.22 -8.60 -9.22
C ASN A 106 -23.42 -7.12 -9.57
N PHE A 107 -22.50 -6.57 -10.38
CA PHE A 107 -22.53 -5.22 -10.91
C PHE A 107 -22.01 -5.21 -12.35
N GLN A 108 -22.35 -4.16 -13.11
CA GLN A 108 -21.87 -4.00 -14.47
C GLN A 108 -20.44 -3.45 -14.46
N GLY A 109 -19.54 -4.11 -15.18
CA GLY A 109 -18.14 -3.71 -15.30
C GLY A 109 -17.24 -4.35 -14.25
N ILE A 110 -16.11 -3.70 -13.99
CA ILE A 110 -15.07 -4.16 -13.07
C ILE A 110 -14.80 -3.09 -12.02
N PHE A 111 -14.37 -3.52 -10.85
CA PHE A 111 -13.81 -2.62 -9.85
C PHE A 111 -12.34 -3.00 -9.67
N ALA A 112 -11.43 -2.09 -10.02
CA ALA A 112 -10.00 -2.36 -9.99
C ALA A 112 -9.27 -1.29 -9.18
N THR A 113 -8.32 -1.72 -8.37
CA THR A 113 -7.53 -0.86 -7.49
C THR A 113 -6.15 -1.46 -7.28
N GLY A 114 -5.14 -0.62 -7.19
CA GLY A 114 -3.76 -1.05 -7.26
C GLY A 114 -2.79 0.08 -7.44
N ASP A 115 -1.60 -0.30 -7.89
CA ASP A 115 -0.43 0.57 -7.99
C ASP A 115 -0.28 1.37 -6.68
N TYR A 116 -0.39 0.64 -5.56
CA TYR A 116 -0.57 1.26 -4.27
C TYR A 116 0.69 2.00 -3.83
N ALA A 117 0.50 3.06 -3.06
CA ALA A 117 1.55 3.63 -2.22
C ALA A 117 1.16 3.43 -0.75
N LEU A 118 1.97 2.70 0.01
CA LEU A 118 1.88 2.67 1.47
C LEU A 118 2.46 3.98 2.01
N LYS A 119 1.66 4.67 2.81
CA LYS A 119 1.93 6.02 3.32
C LYS A 119 1.52 6.14 4.78
N TYR A 120 2.12 7.11 5.45
CA TYR A 120 1.68 7.58 6.76
C TYR A 120 1.20 9.03 6.66
N ASP A 121 0.05 9.32 7.27
CA ASP A 121 -0.51 10.66 7.41
C ASP A 121 -1.24 10.77 8.75
N ALA A 122 -0.70 11.58 9.67
CA ALA A 122 -1.26 11.77 11.00
C ALA A 122 -2.70 12.32 11.00
N THR A 123 -3.12 13.01 9.93
CA THR A 123 -4.49 13.55 9.84
C THR A 123 -5.55 12.46 9.62
N ARG A 124 -5.13 11.24 9.23
CA ARG A 124 -6.02 10.08 9.09
C ARG A 124 -6.23 9.30 10.39
N VAL A 125 -5.52 9.64 11.46
CA VAL A 125 -5.69 8.99 12.76
C VAL A 125 -7.10 9.26 13.28
N GLY A 126 -7.86 8.19 13.57
CA GLY A 126 -9.22 8.29 14.09
C GLY A 126 -10.26 8.75 13.06
N ASN A 127 -9.99 8.62 11.76
CA ASN A 127 -10.99 8.86 10.72
C ASN A 127 -12.22 7.93 10.86
N ALA A 128 -13.23 8.08 10.00
CA ALA A 128 -14.46 7.29 10.12
C ALA A 128 -14.26 5.77 9.99
N ALA A 129 -13.17 5.29 9.38
CA ALA A 129 -12.81 3.88 9.36
C ALA A 129 -12.05 3.41 10.62
N GLY A 130 -11.63 4.35 11.48
CA GLY A 130 -10.77 4.11 12.65
C GLY A 130 -9.28 4.09 12.30
N GLY A 131 -8.86 4.80 11.26
CA GLY A 131 -7.50 4.77 10.71
C GLY A 131 -6.40 5.01 11.74
N SER A 132 -5.26 4.35 11.57
CA SER A 132 -4.04 4.51 12.38
C SER A 132 -3.10 5.62 11.87
N GLY A 133 -3.46 6.26 10.76
CA GLY A 133 -2.56 7.12 9.99
C GLY A 133 -1.84 6.38 8.86
N TRP A 134 -1.67 5.06 8.96
CA TRP A 134 -1.16 4.24 7.86
C TRP A 134 -2.28 3.87 6.88
N TYR A 135 -2.01 4.00 5.60
CA TYR A 135 -2.99 3.73 4.55
C TYR A 135 -2.31 3.34 3.23
N LEU A 136 -3.07 2.66 2.37
CA LEU A 136 -2.69 2.40 0.98
C LEU A 136 -3.43 3.39 0.08
N LEU A 137 -2.68 4.28 -0.55
CA LEU A 137 -3.19 5.15 -1.60
C LEU A 137 -3.31 4.33 -2.90
N ASN A 138 -4.52 4.17 -3.43
CA ASN A 138 -4.72 3.66 -4.79
C ASN A 138 -4.19 4.68 -5.78
N ASN A 139 -3.49 4.23 -6.83
CA ASN A 139 -3.14 5.08 -7.96
C ASN A 139 -3.62 4.50 -9.29
N TYR A 140 -4.07 3.24 -9.31
CA TYR A 140 -4.65 2.65 -10.51
C TYR A 140 -5.97 3.36 -10.87
N GLY A 141 -6.07 3.85 -12.11
CA GLY A 141 -7.18 4.70 -12.55
C GLY A 141 -7.05 6.14 -12.07
N PHE A 142 -7.06 6.37 -10.74
CA PHE A 142 -6.92 7.70 -10.14
C PHE A 142 -6.42 7.65 -8.68
N PRO A 143 -5.74 8.70 -8.19
CA PRO A 143 -5.25 8.75 -6.82
C PRO A 143 -6.39 8.95 -5.80
N VAL A 144 -6.53 8.01 -4.87
CA VAL A 144 -7.48 8.09 -3.75
C VAL A 144 -6.99 7.22 -2.59
N PRO A 145 -7.16 7.61 -1.32
CA PRO A 145 -6.96 6.67 -0.21
C PRO A 145 -7.83 5.45 -0.46
N GLY A 146 -7.23 4.29 -0.71
CA GLY A 146 -7.94 3.06 -1.02
C GLY A 146 -8.29 2.33 0.26
N TRP A 147 -7.26 2.01 1.03
CA TRP A 147 -7.39 1.26 2.27
C TRP A 147 -6.83 2.06 3.44
N ASP A 148 -7.59 2.16 4.53
CA ASP A 148 -7.02 2.52 5.82
C ASP A 148 -6.57 1.26 6.57
N LEU A 149 -5.44 1.37 7.28
CA LEU A 149 -4.97 0.35 8.20
C LEU A 149 -5.39 0.73 9.62
N THR A 150 -6.04 -0.20 10.31
CA THR A 150 -6.34 -0.09 11.75
C THR A 150 -5.57 -1.14 12.54
N ASP A 151 -5.58 -1.02 13.86
CA ASP A 151 -4.98 -2.01 14.77
C ASP A 151 -3.50 -2.30 14.41
N VAL A 152 -2.79 -1.25 14.02
CA VAL A 152 -1.46 -1.36 13.44
C VAL A 152 -0.43 -1.71 14.50
N THR A 153 0.30 -2.80 14.25
CA THR A 153 1.55 -3.11 14.95
C THR A 153 2.70 -2.79 14.00
N ALA A 154 3.58 -1.87 14.40
CA ALA A 154 4.75 -1.52 13.62
C ALA A 154 6.02 -1.66 14.46
N SER A 155 7.07 -2.16 13.84
CA SER A 155 8.43 -2.19 14.40
C SER A 155 9.38 -1.62 13.38
N SER A 156 10.32 -0.80 13.83
CA SER A 156 11.30 -0.19 12.95
C SER A 156 12.65 -0.10 13.60
N ASP A 157 13.69 -0.42 12.84
CA ASP A 157 15.09 -0.18 13.14
C ASP A 157 15.75 0.55 11.94
N PRO A 158 17.04 0.92 11.99
CA PRO A 158 17.71 1.60 10.87
C PRO A 158 17.76 0.81 9.55
N PHE A 159 17.48 -0.48 9.58
CA PHE A 159 17.60 -1.44 8.49
C PHE A 159 16.29 -2.12 8.09
N SER A 160 15.28 -2.07 8.96
CA SER A 160 14.00 -2.73 8.71
C SER A 160 12.82 -1.90 9.20
N LEU A 161 11.75 -1.94 8.41
CA LEU A 161 10.40 -1.55 8.82
C LEU A 161 9.51 -2.76 8.63
N SER A 162 8.85 -3.19 9.70
CA SER A 162 7.75 -4.14 9.63
C SER A 162 6.47 -3.48 10.13
N LEU A 163 5.36 -3.82 9.47
CA LEU A 163 4.05 -3.29 9.80
C LEU A 163 3.00 -4.36 9.52
N SER A 164 2.07 -4.55 10.43
CA SER A 164 0.85 -5.31 10.19
C SER A 164 -0.36 -4.52 10.66
N GLY A 165 -1.51 -4.75 10.04
CA GLY A 165 -2.77 -4.10 10.44
C GLY A 165 -3.97 -4.69 9.72
N THR A 166 -5.15 -4.30 10.18
CA THR A 166 -6.43 -4.66 9.57
C THR A 166 -6.74 -3.71 8.42
N LEU A 167 -7.12 -4.26 7.27
CA LEU A 167 -7.56 -3.50 6.11
C LEU A 167 -9.02 -3.10 6.25
N LYS A 168 -9.31 -1.83 5.97
CA LYS A 168 -10.67 -1.32 5.82
C LYS A 168 -10.71 -0.43 4.59
N TRP A 169 -11.79 -0.50 3.82
CA TRP A 169 -12.02 0.50 2.78
C TRP A 169 -11.99 1.88 3.43
N SER A 170 -11.30 2.82 2.79
CA SER A 170 -11.25 4.19 3.28
C SER A 170 -12.66 4.81 3.29
N PRO A 171 -12.89 5.86 4.10
CA PRO A 171 -14.13 6.63 4.02
C PRO A 171 -14.40 7.17 2.61
N GLU A 172 -13.36 7.53 1.87
CA GLU A 172 -13.44 8.05 0.50
C GLU A 172 -13.97 6.99 -0.48
N VAL A 173 -13.40 5.78 -0.47
CA VAL A 173 -13.87 4.68 -1.33
C VAL A 173 -15.26 4.23 -0.90
N THR A 174 -15.49 4.09 0.40
CA THR A 174 -16.79 3.64 0.91
C THR A 174 -17.90 4.61 0.53
N SER A 175 -17.72 5.92 0.72
CA SER A 175 -18.73 6.91 0.35
C SER A 175 -18.99 6.99 -1.17
N ALA A 176 -18.00 6.67 -1.99
CA ALA A 176 -18.12 6.69 -3.45
C ALA A 176 -18.82 5.45 -4.01
N PHE A 177 -18.53 4.26 -3.48
CA PHE A 177 -18.91 2.99 -4.11
C PHE A 177 -19.82 2.10 -3.26
N PHE A 178 -19.81 2.26 -1.94
CA PHE A 178 -20.50 1.38 -1.01
C PHE A 178 -21.51 2.13 -0.13
N HIS A 179 -22.34 1.39 0.60
CA HIS A 179 -23.28 1.98 1.54
C HIS A 179 -22.55 2.51 2.77
N SER A 180 -23.03 3.59 3.39
CA SER A 180 -22.36 4.21 4.54
C SER A 180 -22.26 3.28 5.77
N SER A 181 -23.10 2.23 5.85
CA SER A 181 -23.00 1.18 6.88
C SER A 181 -21.78 0.27 6.72
N ASP A 182 -21.11 0.32 5.57
CA ASP A 182 -19.90 -0.46 5.31
C ASP A 182 -18.62 0.26 5.76
N ILE A 183 -18.74 1.54 6.17
CA ILE A 183 -17.61 2.29 6.73
C ILE A 183 -17.13 1.57 7.99
N GLY A 184 -15.81 1.36 8.06
CA GLY A 184 -15.17 0.76 9.24
C GLY A 184 -15.25 -0.77 9.32
N LYS A 185 -15.86 -1.45 8.33
CA LYS A 185 -15.83 -2.92 8.25
C LYS A 185 -14.44 -3.43 7.89
N SER A 186 -14.00 -4.47 8.60
CA SER A 186 -12.74 -5.17 8.34
C SER A 186 -12.84 -5.99 7.05
N MET A 187 -11.93 -5.75 6.13
CA MET A 187 -11.84 -6.41 4.81
C MET A 187 -10.65 -7.35 4.71
N GLY A 188 -9.91 -7.56 5.80
CA GLY A 188 -8.75 -8.47 5.83
C GLY A 188 -7.56 -7.88 6.57
N THR A 189 -6.36 -8.34 6.22
CA THR A 189 -5.11 -7.94 6.85
C THR A 189 -4.06 -7.54 5.81
N PHE A 190 -3.22 -6.61 6.22
CA PHE A 190 -2.04 -6.20 5.49
C PHE A 190 -0.81 -6.40 6.35
N THR A 191 0.22 -7.00 5.76
CA THR A 191 1.53 -7.16 6.37
C THR A 191 2.57 -6.66 5.38
N PHE A 192 3.50 -5.86 5.89
CA PHE A 192 4.63 -5.31 5.16
C PHE A 192 5.91 -5.56 5.95
N VAL A 193 6.96 -5.97 5.25
CA VAL A 193 8.32 -6.06 5.77
C VAL A 193 9.24 -5.50 4.70
N SER A 194 10.00 -4.46 5.02
CA SER A 194 10.92 -3.85 4.05
C SER A 194 12.09 -4.80 3.74
N PRO A 195 12.42 -5.03 2.46
CA PRO A 195 13.66 -5.71 2.10
C PRO A 195 14.86 -4.76 2.28
N VAL A 196 15.58 -4.84 3.42
CA VAL A 196 16.90 -4.20 3.73
C VAL A 196 16.90 -2.63 3.76
N PRO A 197 17.92 -1.91 4.30
CA PRO A 197 17.77 -0.56 4.82
C PRO A 197 17.22 0.44 3.80
N LEU A 198 16.06 1.00 4.15
CA LEU A 198 15.61 2.28 3.64
C LEU A 198 16.72 3.32 3.95
N PRO A 199 16.97 4.32 3.07
CA PRO A 199 18.18 5.14 3.06
C PRO A 199 18.47 6.00 4.31
N ALA A 200 17.72 5.85 5.40
CA ALA A 200 17.99 6.46 6.70
C ALA A 200 19.46 6.26 7.17
N ALA A 201 20.10 5.13 6.80
CA ALA A 201 21.49 4.86 7.15
C ALA A 201 22.54 5.71 6.39
N ALA A 202 22.22 6.30 5.24
CA ALA A 202 23.21 7.05 4.45
C ALA A 202 23.72 8.30 5.20
N TRP A 203 22.86 8.95 5.99
CA TRP A 203 23.23 10.11 6.80
C TRP A 203 24.08 9.74 8.03
N LEU A 204 23.79 8.61 8.68
CA LEU A 204 24.58 8.11 9.81
C LEU A 204 26.00 7.66 9.39
N PHE A 205 26.14 7.06 8.20
CA PHE A 205 27.46 6.77 7.63
C PHE A 205 28.22 8.05 7.27
N GLY A 206 27.56 9.04 6.66
CA GLY A 206 28.17 10.32 6.31
C GLY A 206 28.69 11.11 7.50
N SER A 207 27.88 11.24 8.58
CA SER A 207 28.31 11.96 9.79
C SER A 207 29.37 11.20 10.58
N GLY A 208 29.31 9.86 10.60
CA GLY A 208 30.31 9.02 11.26
C GLY A 208 31.71 9.20 10.66
N VAL A 209 31.83 9.19 9.34
CA VAL A 209 33.12 9.38 8.64
C VAL A 209 33.66 10.81 8.83
N ILE A 210 32.81 11.84 8.72
CA ILE A 210 33.23 13.23 8.92
C ILE A 210 33.69 13.46 10.37
N GLY A 211 32.98 12.90 11.35
CA GLY A 211 33.36 12.95 12.76
C GLY A 211 34.72 12.29 13.03
N LEU A 212 34.98 11.12 12.44
CA LEU A 212 36.26 10.43 12.53
C LEU A 212 37.42 11.22 11.91
N VAL A 213 37.22 11.83 10.74
CA VAL A 213 38.22 12.68 10.09
C VAL A 213 38.52 13.94 10.92
N GLY A 214 37.49 14.55 11.52
CA GLY A 214 37.65 15.70 12.42
C GLY A 214 38.47 15.38 13.67
N VAL A 215 38.21 14.25 14.32
CA VAL A 215 38.98 13.80 15.50
C VAL A 215 40.42 13.43 15.13
N ALA A 216 40.64 12.79 13.98
CA ALA A 216 41.97 12.45 13.50
C ALA A 216 42.84 13.71 13.26
N ARG A 217 42.27 14.76 12.64
CA ARG A 217 42.98 16.04 12.43
C ARG A 217 43.35 16.73 13.74
N ARG A 218 42.46 16.69 14.75
CA ARG A 218 42.71 17.31 16.06
C ARG A 218 43.87 16.66 16.81
N ARG A 219 44.09 15.35 16.63
CA ARG A 219 45.23 14.62 17.22
C ARG A 219 46.55 14.88 16.52
N MET A 220 46.54 15.22 15.22
CA MET A 220 47.76 15.60 14.49
C MET A 220 48.21 17.02 14.83
N ALA A 221 47.28 17.96 15.05
CA ALA A 221 47.61 19.34 15.39
C ALA A 221 48.22 19.54 16.79
N HIS A 222 48.02 18.59 17.71
CA HIS A 222 48.59 18.63 19.07
C HIS A 222 49.96 17.92 19.22
N ARG A 223 50.55 17.45 18.13
CA ARG A 223 51.87 16.77 18.10
C ARG A 223 52.96 17.54 17.35
N GLY A 224 52.77 18.85 17.11
CA GLY A 224 53.74 19.75 16.51
C GLY A 224 54.37 20.69 17.53
#